data_AF-S9TYW4-F1
#
_entry.id   AF-S9TYW4-F1
#
_cell.length_a   1.000
_cell.length_b   1.000
_cell.length_c   1.000
_cell.angle_alpha   90.00
_cell.angle_beta   90.00
_cell.angle_gamma   90.00
#
_symmetry.space_group_name_H-M   'P 1'
#
loop_
_entity.id
_entity.type
_entity.pdbx_description
1 polymer ?
#
loop_
_entity_poly.entity_id
_entity_poly.type
_entity_poly.pdbx_seq_one_letter_code
_entity_poly.pdbx_strand_id
1 'polypeptide(L)'
;MYIAYDIVSKHTGKVRAIYHNPVPEQIDLEPKGFHAESIPVAEGKAGLTPYLMAKIDTKELYYDYVTVTEPPIESPEIDKLKLAVAELAETQEADSTNTKLALAELAEIVAGGGK
;
A
#
# COMPACT_ATOMS: atom_id res chain seq x y z
N MET A 1 7.87 -19.87 -19.41
CA MET A 1 7.09 -18.68 -18.98
C MET A 1 7.51 -17.47 -19.81
N TYR A 2 6.73 -16.39 -19.82
CA TYR A 2 7.08 -15.13 -20.47
C TYR A 2 7.22 -14.03 -19.43
N ILE A 3 8.31 -13.27 -19.51
CA ILE A 3 8.62 -12.19 -18.60
C ILE A 3 8.41 -10.88 -19.33
N ALA A 4 7.49 -10.06 -18.83
CA ALA A 4 7.31 -8.69 -19.29
C ALA A 4 8.04 -7.73 -18.35
N TYR A 5 8.78 -6.79 -18.92
CA TYR A 5 9.57 -5.84 -18.15
C TYR A 5 9.50 -4.42 -18.72
N ASP A 6 9.61 -3.45 -17.82
CA ASP A 6 9.78 -2.04 -18.19
C ASP A 6 11.27 -1.70 -18.18
N ILE A 7 11.76 -1.08 -19.25
CA ILE A 7 13.17 -0.69 -19.35
C ILE A 7 13.45 0.44 -18.35
N VAL A 8 14.34 0.18 -17.40
CA VAL A 8 14.78 1.17 -16.40
C VAL A 8 16.17 1.72 -16.72
N SER A 9 16.99 0.99 -17.47
CA SER A 9 18.27 1.47 -18.02
C SER A 9 18.64 0.69 -19.28
N LYS A 10 19.72 1.09 -19.96
CA LYS A 10 20.13 0.51 -21.26
C LYS A 10 20.24 -1.03 -21.26
N HIS A 11 20.60 -1.61 -20.12
CA HIS A 11 20.89 -3.05 -19.98
C HIS A 11 19.97 -3.75 -18.98
N THR A 12 19.06 -3.01 -18.32
CA THR A 12 18.24 -3.54 -17.22
C THR A 12 16.78 -3.13 -17.35
N GLY A 13 15.91 -4.10 -17.10
CA GLY A 13 14.47 -3.95 -17.03
C GLY A 13 13.96 -4.34 -15.65
N LYS A 14 12.96 -3.63 -15.15
CA LYS A 14 12.21 -4.04 -13.96
C LYS A 14 11.11 -5.00 -14.39
N VAL A 15 11.06 -6.19 -13.79
CA VAL A 15 10.01 -7.15 -14.14
C VAL A 15 8.66 -6.61 -13.66
N ARG A 16 7.71 -6.52 -14.59
CA ARG A 16 6.35 -6.04 -14.35
C ARG A 16 5.37 -7.20 -14.18
N ALA A 17 5.48 -8.20 -15.04
CA ALA A 17 4.58 -9.34 -15.04
C ALA A 17 5.29 -10.64 -15.45
N ILE A 18 4.78 -11.75 -14.94
CA ILE A 18 5.25 -13.10 -15.22
C ILE A 18 4.06 -13.94 -15.67
N TYR A 19 4.10 -14.41 -16.91
CA TYR A 19 3.06 -15.25 -17.49
C TYR A 19 3.56 -16.69 -17.53
N HIS A 20 3.02 -17.55 -16.66
CA HIS A 20 3.43 -18.96 -16.61
C HIS A 20 3.01 -19.75 -17.85
N ASN A 21 1.83 -19.46 -18.39
CA ASN A 21 1.30 -20.03 -19.63
C ASN A 21 0.75 -18.89 -20.53
N PRO A 22 1.64 -18.13 -21.19
CA PRO A 22 1.23 -16.96 -21.96
C PRO A 22 0.47 -17.38 -23.23
N VAL A 23 -0.66 -16.72 -23.50
CA VAL A 23 -1.31 -16.81 -24.82
C VAL A 23 -0.69 -15.79 -25.79
N PRO A 24 -0.73 -16.01 -27.11
CA PRO A 24 -0.11 -15.12 -28.08
C PRO A 24 -0.54 -13.65 -27.91
N GLU A 25 -1.82 -13.40 -27.65
CA GLU A 25 -2.33 -12.03 -27.46
C GLU A 25 -1.67 -11.31 -26.28
N GLN A 26 -1.30 -12.02 -25.22
CA GLN A 26 -0.58 -11.44 -24.08
C GLN A 26 0.86 -11.09 -24.45
N ILE A 27 1.50 -11.92 -25.27
CA ILE A 27 2.87 -11.67 -25.72
C ILE A 27 2.89 -10.46 -26.66
N ASP A 28 1.91 -10.36 -27.55
CA ASP A 28 1.80 -9.26 -28.52
C ASP A 28 1.54 -7.90 -27.85
N LEU A 29 0.84 -7.89 -26.71
CA LEU A 29 0.66 -6.70 -25.87
C LEU A 29 1.94 -6.30 -25.11
N GLU A 30 2.94 -7.18 -25.06
CA GLU A 30 4.17 -7.01 -24.32
C GLU A 30 5.37 -6.91 -25.27
N PRO A 31 5.58 -5.73 -25.90
CA PRO A 31 6.64 -5.54 -26.89
C PRO A 31 8.05 -5.67 -26.30
N LYS A 32 8.16 -5.71 -24.96
CA LYS A 32 9.40 -5.77 -24.20
C LYS A 32 9.30 -6.92 -23.21
N GLY A 33 9.72 -8.09 -23.66
CA GLY A 33 9.73 -9.29 -22.87
C GLY A 33 10.58 -10.38 -23.49
N PHE A 34 10.78 -11.46 -22.75
CA PHE A 34 11.41 -12.67 -23.27
C PHE A 34 10.90 -13.91 -22.56
N HIS A 35 11.09 -15.06 -23.21
CA HIS A 35 10.82 -16.34 -22.59
C HIS A 35 11.94 -16.73 -21.63
N ALA A 36 11.56 -17.01 -20.39
CA ALA A 36 12.42 -17.59 -19.38
C ALA A 36 12.00 -19.04 -19.10
N GLU A 37 12.98 -19.87 -18.75
CA GLU A 37 12.75 -21.25 -18.34
C GLU A 37 12.40 -21.34 -16.86
N SER A 38 13.07 -20.54 -16.03
CA SER A 38 12.91 -20.52 -14.58
C SER A 38 13.11 -19.11 -14.03
N ILE A 39 12.61 -18.91 -12.80
CA ILE A 39 12.86 -17.69 -12.02
C ILE A 39 13.87 -18.11 -10.94
N PRO A 40 14.94 -17.33 -10.73
CA PRO A 40 15.86 -17.59 -9.63
C PRO A 40 15.12 -17.53 -8.29
N VAL A 41 15.66 -18.20 -7.27
CA VAL A 41 15.12 -18.12 -5.90
C VAL A 41 15.72 -16.89 -5.23
N ALA A 42 14.88 -16.04 -4.63
CA ALA A 42 15.35 -14.91 -3.85
C ALA A 42 16.04 -15.38 -2.57
N GLU A 43 17.18 -14.79 -2.23
CA GLU A 43 17.87 -15.03 -0.96
C GLU A 43 17.19 -14.20 0.14
N GLY A 44 16.91 -14.82 1.29
CA GLY A 44 16.41 -14.11 2.45
C GLY A 44 17.51 -13.27 3.11
N LYS A 45 17.62 -12.00 2.76
CA LYS A 45 18.58 -11.06 3.37
C LYS A 45 17.85 -10.15 4.36
N ALA A 46 18.26 -10.17 5.62
CA ALA A 46 17.63 -9.39 6.68
C ALA A 46 17.68 -7.88 6.36
N GLY A 47 16.52 -7.21 6.44
CA GLY A 47 16.39 -5.77 6.16
C GLY A 47 16.46 -5.36 4.68
N LEU A 48 16.56 -6.32 3.76
CA LEU A 48 16.57 -6.07 2.32
C LEU A 48 15.34 -6.69 1.65
N THR A 49 14.73 -5.94 0.74
CA THR A 49 13.63 -6.45 -0.09
C THR A 49 14.15 -6.86 -1.46
N PRO A 50 13.90 -8.11 -1.90
CA PRO A 50 14.30 -8.57 -3.22
C PRO A 50 13.34 -8.02 -4.30
N TYR A 51 13.88 -7.29 -5.27
CA TYR A 51 13.17 -6.83 -6.46
C TYR A 51 13.62 -7.60 -7.69
N LEU A 52 12.68 -8.28 -8.35
CA LEU A 52 12.98 -9.03 -9.55
C LEU A 52 13.26 -8.09 -10.73
N MET A 53 14.43 -8.25 -11.32
CA MET A 53 14.93 -7.50 -12.46
C MET A 53 15.34 -8.44 -13.58
N ALA A 54 15.41 -7.88 -14.78
CA ALA A 54 15.78 -8.57 -16.01
C ALA A 54 17.01 -7.88 -16.64
N LYS A 55 18.04 -8.67 -16.98
CA LYS A 55 19.14 -8.21 -17.84
C LYS A 55 18.68 -8.31 -19.29
N ILE A 56 18.64 -7.17 -19.97
CA ILE A 56 18.11 -7.08 -21.33
C ILE A 56 19.05 -7.76 -22.32
N ASP A 57 20.37 -7.61 -22.14
CA ASP A 57 21.37 -8.14 -23.08
C ASP A 57 21.44 -9.67 -23.04
N THR A 58 21.42 -10.25 -21.84
CA THR A 58 21.58 -11.70 -21.64
C THR A 58 20.25 -12.43 -21.50
N LYS A 59 19.12 -11.70 -21.38
CA LYS A 59 17.79 -12.25 -21.11
C LYS A 59 17.77 -13.11 -19.84
N GLU A 60 18.43 -12.63 -18.80
CA GLU A 60 18.51 -13.31 -17.50
C GLU A 60 17.73 -12.57 -16.43
N LEU A 61 17.23 -13.29 -15.45
CA LEU A 61 16.55 -12.72 -14.29
C LEU A 61 17.50 -12.67 -13.09
N TYR A 62 17.40 -11.62 -12.29
CA TYR A 62 18.15 -11.46 -11.05
C TYR A 62 17.37 -10.65 -10.02
N TYR A 63 17.75 -10.76 -8.75
CA TYR A 63 17.17 -9.93 -7.69
C TYR A 63 18.12 -8.80 -7.34
N ASP A 64 17.60 -7.58 -7.36
CA ASP A 64 18.24 -6.44 -6.73
C ASP A 64 17.73 -6.31 -5.29
N TYR A 65 18.64 -6.07 -4.34
CA TYR A 65 18.32 -6.05 -2.93
C TYR A 65 18.41 -4.62 -2.43
N VAL A 66 17.25 -3.98 -2.30
CA VAL A 66 17.18 -2.61 -1.81
C VAL A 66 16.86 -2.61 -0.32
N THR A 67 17.45 -1.67 0.41
CA THR A 67 17.02 -1.36 1.76
C THR A 67 15.60 -0.83 1.71
N VAL A 68 14.73 -1.29 2.61
CA VAL A 68 13.43 -0.66 2.82
C VAL A 68 13.68 0.70 3.46
N THR A 69 13.94 1.70 2.64
CA THR A 69 13.70 3.08 3.05
C THR A 69 12.19 3.21 2.97
N GLU A 70 11.49 3.18 4.10
CA GLU A 70 10.05 3.45 4.12
C GLU A 70 9.81 4.75 3.34
N PRO A 71 9.16 4.73 2.16
CA PRO A 71 8.75 5.98 1.56
C PRO A 71 7.80 6.66 2.57
N PRO A 72 7.88 7.99 2.77
CA PRO A 72 6.84 8.68 3.54
C PRO A 72 5.50 8.29 2.91
N ILE A 73 4.57 7.82 3.74
CA ILE A 73 3.24 7.40 3.30
C ILE A 73 2.48 8.65 2.86
N GLU A 74 2.75 9.16 1.67
CA GLU A 74 1.97 10.22 1.03
C GLU A 74 0.79 9.58 0.29
N SER A 75 -0.10 8.93 1.05
CA SER A 75 -1.42 8.54 0.54
C SER A 75 -2.41 9.64 0.92
N PRO A 76 -3.02 10.36 -0.05
CA PRO A 76 -3.99 11.42 0.24
C PRO A 76 -5.25 10.92 0.96
N GLU A 77 -5.43 9.60 1.04
CA GLU A 77 -6.46 8.95 1.85
C GLU A 77 -6.18 9.02 3.36
N ILE A 78 -4.90 9.08 3.78
CA ILE A 78 -4.53 9.20 5.19
C ILE A 78 -4.86 10.61 5.72
N ASP A 79 -4.67 11.66 4.93
CA ASP A 79 -5.06 13.01 5.32
C ASP A 79 -6.58 13.14 5.47
N LYS A 80 -7.36 12.53 4.57
CA LYS A 80 -8.82 12.45 4.70
C LYS A 80 -9.26 11.67 5.95
N LEU A 81 -8.59 10.56 6.24
CA LEU A 81 -8.86 9.76 7.44
C LEU A 81 -8.49 10.52 8.73
N LYS A 82 -7.36 11.22 8.76
CA LYS A 82 -6.95 12.05 9.89
C LYS A 82 -7.93 13.20 10.14
N LEU A 83 -8.41 13.85 9.08
CA LEU A 83 -9.42 14.90 9.18
C LEU A 83 -10.74 14.35 9.71
N ALA A 84 -11.22 13.23 9.17
CA ALA A 84 -12.44 12.57 9.64
C ALA A 84 -12.35 12.13 11.11
N VAL A 85 -11.20 11.65 11.56
CA VAL A 85 -10.95 11.29 12.98
C VAL A 85 -10.97 12.52 13.89
N ALA A 86 -10.42 13.65 13.44
CA ALA A 86 -10.46 14.90 14.20
C ALA A 86 -11.90 15.43 14.33
N GLU A 87 -12.70 15.40 13.25
CA GLU A 87 -14.12 15.80 13.29
C GLU A 87 -14.97 14.87 14.17
N LEU A 88 -14.69 13.56 14.15
CA LEU A 88 -15.34 12.58 15.02
C LEU A 88 -15.01 12.78 16.51
N ALA A 89 -13.76 13.14 16.83
CA ALA A 89 -13.36 13.43 18.20
C ALA A 89 -14.06 14.69 18.74
N GLU A 90 -14.08 15.77 17.94
CA GLU A 90 -14.75 17.02 18.34
C GLU A 90 -16.27 16.83 18.54
N THR A 91 -16.90 16.03 17.68
CA THR A 91 -18.34 15.70 17.80
C THR A 91 -18.64 14.89 19.06
N GLN A 92 -17.76 13.96 19.44
CA GLN A 92 -17.95 13.12 20.63
C GLN A 92 -17.71 13.90 21.94
N GLU A 93 -16.80 14.88 21.94
CA GLU A 93 -16.59 15.79 23.06
C GLU A 93 -17.78 16.75 23.25
N ALA A 94 -18.34 17.28 22.16
CA ALA A 94 -19.54 18.11 22.20
C ALA A 94 -20.78 17.34 22.69
N ASP A 95 -20.96 16.09 22.24
CA ASP A 95 -22.10 15.24 22.63
C ASP A 95 -22.03 14.81 24.10
N SER A 96 -20.84 14.44 24.59
CA SER A 96 -20.58 14.11 26.01
C SER A 96 -20.76 15.31 26.94
N THR A 97 -20.41 16.52 26.49
CA THR A 97 -20.58 17.75 27.28
C THR A 97 -22.04 18.16 27.36
N ASN A 98 -22.78 18.08 26.24
CA ASN A 98 -24.22 18.37 26.21
C ASN A 98 -25.05 17.36 27.02
N THR A 99 -24.73 16.06 26.95
CA THR A 99 -25.44 15.06 27.77
C THR A 99 -25.15 15.22 29.26
N LYS A 100 -23.92 15.61 29.65
CA LYS A 100 -23.59 15.89 31.06
C LYS A 100 -24.30 17.14 31.59
N LEU A 101 -24.41 18.19 30.79
CA LEU A 101 -25.16 19.40 31.15
C LEU A 101 -26.66 19.12 31.27
N ALA A 102 -27.25 18.43 30.29
CA ALA A 102 -28.67 18.05 30.33
C ALA A 102 -29.01 17.13 31.53
N LEU A 103 -28.09 16.21 31.89
CA LEU A 103 -28.28 15.34 33.06
C LEU A 103 -28.18 16.11 34.39
N ALA A 104 -27.31 17.11 34.48
CA ALA A 104 -27.19 17.96 35.67
C ALA A 104 -28.46 18.80 35.89
N GLU A 105 -29.04 19.38 34.83
CA GLU A 105 -30.30 20.13 34.93
C GLU A 105 -31.49 19.23 35.34
N LEU A 106 -31.57 18.00 34.82
CA LEU A 106 -32.59 17.03 35.24
C LEU A 106 -32.44 16.60 36.71
N ALA A 107 -31.21 16.43 37.20
CA ALA A 107 -30.96 16.08 38.60
C ALA A 107 -31.36 17.20 39.56
N GLU A 108 -31.20 18.47 39.17
CA GLU A 108 -31.60 19.63 39.96
C GLU A 108 -33.13 19.77 40.02
N ILE A 109 -33.84 19.47 38.93
CA ILE A 109 -35.32 19.45 38.89
C ILE A 109 -35.88 18.32 39.77
N VAL A 110 -35.25 17.14 39.79
CA VAL A 110 -35.66 16.00 40.64
C VAL A 110 -35.35 16.28 42.13
N ALA A 111 -34.26 16.97 42.45
CA ALA A 111 -33.91 17.32 43.84
C ALA A 111 -34.69 18.53 44.38
N GLY A 112 -35.14 19.45 43.52
CA GLY A 112 -35.94 20.63 43.90
C GLY A 112 -37.45 20.38 43.99
N GLY A 113 -37.92 19.20 43.59
CA GLY A 113 -39.34 18.80 43.57
C GLY A 113 -39.76 17.96 44.78
N GLY A 114 -39.43 18.39 46.00
CA GLY A 114 -39.85 17.74 47.24
C GLY A 114 -40.15 18.76 48.33
N LYS A 115 -41.40 19.23 48.36
CA LYS A 115 -42.03 19.72 49.60
C LYS A 115 -42.56 18.53 50.38
#